data_AF-A0A3A4VNB3-F1
#
_entry.id   AF-A0A3A4VNB3-F1
#
_cell.length_a   1.000
_cell.length_b   1.000
_cell.length_c   1.000
_cell.angle_alpha   90.00
_cell.angle_beta   90.00
_cell.angle_gamma   90.00
#
_symmetry.space_group_name_H-M   'P 1'
#
loop_
_entity.id
_entity.type
_entity.pdbx_description
1 polymer ?
#
loop_
_entity_poly.entity_id
_entity_poly.type
_entity_poly.pdbx_seq_one_letter_code
_entity_poly.pdbx_strand_id
1 'polypeptide(L)'
;MKKLYIFLGFVAFGIAAGFIAIWFREHTDSLFLLNIPGTLLGDAVYGISIRLFGDPHSSQAHYTIPWLLRIPQVYVPASVVFWGLVGTLLAWFMKPKIIAWIAGVYVALSISLYLIVFFWPEILM
;
A
#
# COMPACT_ATOMS: atom_id res chain seq x y z
N MET A 1 -26.47 0.45 2.85
CA MET A 1 -25.83 1.76 2.57
C MET A 1 -24.58 2.01 3.42
N LYS A 2 -24.62 1.99 4.76
CA LYS A 2 -23.44 2.30 5.61
C LYS A 2 -22.20 1.44 5.33
N LYS A 3 -22.35 0.13 5.11
CA LYS A 3 -21.25 -0.79 4.77
C LYS A 3 -20.59 -0.45 3.43
N LEU A 4 -21.39 -0.04 2.45
CA LEU A 4 -20.90 0.37 1.13
C LEU A 4 -20.01 1.61 1.25
N TYR A 5 -20.40 2.62 2.03
CA TYR A 5 -19.58 3.81 2.24
C TYR A 5 -18.26 3.50 2.95
N ILE A 6 -18.24 2.56 3.90
CA ILE A 6 -17.00 2.09 4.53
C ILE A 6 -16.11 1.45 3.48
N PHE A 7 -16.63 0.48 2.72
CA PHE A 7 -15.88 -0.18 1.65
C PHE A 7 -15.31 0.83 0.65
N LEU A 8 -16.13 1.75 0.14
CA LEU A 8 -15.70 2.78 -0.82
C LEU A 8 -14.64 3.71 -0.22
N GLY A 9 -14.74 4.06 1.06
CA GLY A 9 -13.73 4.87 1.74
C GLY A 9 -12.38 4.16 1.82
N PHE A 10 -12.37 2.86 2.11
CA PHE A 10 -11.16 2.05 2.11
C PHE A 10 -10.57 1.84 0.71
N VAL A 11 -11.41 1.65 -0.31
CA VAL A 11 -10.95 1.59 -1.71
C VAL A 11 -10.33 2.92 -2.13
N ALA A 12 -10.99 4.05 -1.85
CA ALA A 12 -10.46 5.38 -2.14
C ALA A 12 -9.13 5.62 -1.41
N PHE A 13 -9.04 5.20 -0.14
CA PHE A 13 -7.79 5.24 0.61
C PHE A 13 -6.70 4.39 -0.06
N GLY A 14 -6.98 3.15 -0.46
CA GLY A 14 -6.01 2.30 -1.16
C GLY A 14 -5.53 2.87 -2.49
N ILE A 15 -6.41 3.54 -3.25
CA ILE A 15 -6.00 4.25 -4.48
C ILE A 15 -5.00 5.36 -4.12
N ALA A 16 -5.37 6.26 -3.20
CA ALA A 16 -4.52 7.39 -2.81
C ALA A 16 -3.19 6.92 -2.21
N ALA A 17 -3.26 6.00 -1.25
CA ALA A 17 -2.09 5.44 -0.57
C ALA A 17 -1.18 4.68 -1.54
N GLY A 18 -1.74 3.97 -2.53
CA GLY A 18 -1.00 3.31 -3.60
C GLY A 18 -0.18 4.30 -4.44
N PHE A 19 -0.83 5.35 -4.96
CA PHE A 19 -0.13 6.37 -5.75
C PHE A 19 0.93 7.12 -4.94
N ILE A 20 0.60 7.50 -3.70
CA ILE A 20 1.57 8.18 -2.82
C ILE A 20 2.75 7.27 -2.53
N ALA A 21 2.53 5.97 -2.27
CA ALA A 21 3.62 5.04 -2.00
C ALA A 21 4.58 4.89 -3.19
N ILE A 22 4.07 4.88 -4.42
CA ILE A 22 4.90 4.85 -5.64
C ILE A 22 5.73 6.12 -5.73
N TRP A 23 5.07 7.28 -5.69
CA TRP A 23 5.74 8.58 -5.77
C TRP A 23 6.82 8.69 -4.68
N PHE A 24 6.50 8.25 -3.48
CA PHE A 24 7.40 8.30 -2.33
C PHE A 24 8.62 7.39 -2.50
N ARG A 25 8.45 6.22 -3.11
CA ARG A 25 9.55 5.29 -3.42
C ARG A 25 10.50 5.83 -4.48
N GLU A 26 10.01 6.63 -5.42
CA GLU A 26 10.86 7.27 -6.43
C GLU A 26 11.75 8.36 -5.85
N HIS A 27 11.35 8.95 -4.70
CA HIS A 27 12.05 10.08 -4.08
C HIS A 27 12.80 9.69 -2.80
N THR A 28 12.53 8.51 -2.22
CA THR A 28 13.13 8.05 -0.96
C THR A 28 13.33 6.54 -0.97
N ASP A 29 14.36 6.07 -0.26
CA ASP A 29 14.60 4.63 -0.04
C ASP A 29 13.70 4.02 1.05
N SER A 30 12.72 4.79 1.53
CA SER A 30 11.87 4.42 2.66
C SER A 30 10.46 4.00 2.23
N LEU A 31 9.85 3.11 3.02
CA LEU A 31 8.47 2.70 2.79
C LEU A 31 7.50 3.81 3.24
N PHE A 32 6.49 4.09 2.42
CA PHE A 32 5.40 4.97 2.83
C PHE A 32 4.58 4.29 3.94
N LEU A 33 4.73 4.77 5.18
CA LEU A 33 4.22 4.10 6.39
C LEU A 33 2.71 3.83 6.38
N LEU A 34 1.93 4.74 5.79
CA LEU A 34 0.48 4.63 5.64
C LEU A 34 0.04 3.52 4.68
N ASN A 35 0.95 2.95 3.90
CA ASN A 35 0.65 1.91 2.92
C ASN A 35 1.60 0.71 2.99
N ILE A 36 2.32 0.50 4.10
CA ILE A 36 3.22 -0.65 4.28
C ILE A 36 2.61 -1.96 3.77
N PRO A 37 1.41 -2.40 4.23
CA PRO A 37 0.89 -3.69 3.80
C PRO A 37 0.56 -3.74 2.31
N GLY A 38 0.08 -2.64 1.73
CA GLY A 38 -0.17 -2.55 0.28
C GLY A 38 1.12 -2.61 -0.53
N THR A 39 2.17 -1.93 -0.06
CA THR A 39 3.51 -1.94 -0.68
C THR A 39 4.14 -3.33 -0.60
N LEU A 40 4.09 -3.99 0.56
CA LEU A 40 4.61 -5.36 0.74
C LEU A 40 3.88 -6.37 -0.16
N LEU A 41 2.56 -6.25 -0.27
CA LEU A 41 1.79 -7.07 -1.21
C LEU A 41 2.19 -6.78 -2.66
N GLY A 42 2.42 -5.51 -3.00
CA GLY A 42 2.94 -5.10 -4.31
C GLY A 42 4.32 -5.69 -4.62
N ASP A 43 5.26 -5.64 -3.68
CA ASP A 43 6.59 -6.26 -3.78
C ASP A 43 6.47 -7.77 -4.00
N ALA A 44 5.59 -8.44 -3.26
CA ALA A 44 5.38 -9.88 -3.39
C ALA A 44 4.81 -10.26 -4.78
N VAL A 45 3.77 -9.57 -5.25
CA VAL A 45 3.16 -9.81 -6.57
C VAL A 45 4.18 -9.53 -7.68
N TYR A 46 4.91 -8.44 -7.56
CA TYR A 46 5.95 -8.06 -8.50
C TYR A 46 7.09 -9.10 -8.53
N GLY A 47 7.59 -9.52 -7.37
CA GLY A 47 8.63 -10.54 -7.26
C GLY A 47 8.21 -11.90 -7.81
N ILE A 48 6.95 -12.32 -7.58
CA ILE A 48 6.38 -13.52 -8.19
C ILE A 48 6.32 -13.35 -9.72
N SER A 49 5.93 -12.18 -10.20
CA SER A 49 5.85 -11.91 -11.64
C SER A 49 7.21 -12.04 -12.33
N ILE A 50 8.28 -11.53 -11.71
CA ILE A 50 9.65 -11.72 -12.22
C ILE A 50 10.03 -13.21 -12.22
N ARG A 51 9.74 -13.95 -11.15
CA ARG A 51 10.11 -15.37 -11.06
C ARG A 51 9.38 -16.25 -12.07
N LEU A 52 8.13 -15.91 -12.41
CA LEU A 52 7.30 -16.71 -13.30
C LEU A 52 7.41 -16.31 -14.78
N PHE A 53 7.58 -15.01 -15.06
CA PHE A 53 7.53 -14.46 -16.42
C PHE A 53 8.80 -13.75 -16.85
N GLY A 54 9.72 -13.48 -15.93
CA GLY A 54 10.98 -12.82 -16.23
C GLY A 54 11.98 -13.80 -16.83
N ASP A 55 12.79 -13.31 -17.78
CA ASP A 55 13.92 -14.07 -18.31
C ASP A 55 14.99 -14.28 -17.21
N PRO A 56 15.23 -15.53 -16.77
CA PRO A 56 16.18 -15.82 -15.70
C PRO A 56 17.64 -15.58 -16.10
N HIS A 57 17.94 -15.46 -17.40
CA HIS A 57 19.28 -15.21 -17.91
C HIS A 57 19.60 -13.72 -18.11
N SER A 58 18.61 -12.85 -17.88
CA SER A 58 18.76 -11.40 -18.06
C SER A 58 18.88 -10.69 -16.70
N SER A 59 19.89 -9.84 -16.57
CA SER A 59 19.96 -8.87 -15.46
C SER A 59 18.81 -7.83 -15.50
N GLN A 60 18.06 -7.81 -16.59
CA GLN A 60 16.92 -6.93 -16.85
C GLN A 60 15.60 -7.72 -16.88
N ALA A 61 15.47 -8.77 -16.05
CA ALA A 61 14.27 -9.62 -15.97
C ALA A 61 12.96 -8.84 -15.70
N HIS A 62 13.04 -7.66 -15.09
CA HIS A 62 11.87 -6.76 -14.95
C HIS A 62 11.37 -6.22 -16.31
N TYR A 63 12.25 -6.00 -17.28
CA TYR A 63 11.83 -5.49 -18.59
C TYR A 63 11.28 -6.58 -19.51
N THR A 64 11.29 -7.85 -19.07
CA THR A 64 10.76 -8.97 -19.85
C THR A 64 9.37 -9.42 -19.39
N ILE A 65 8.94 -9.07 -18.17
CA ILE A 65 7.55 -9.35 -17.73
C ILE A 65 6.53 -8.43 -18.42
N PRO A 66 5.25 -8.83 -18.55
CA PRO A 66 4.19 -7.97 -19.08
C PRO A 66 4.11 -6.61 -18.37
N TRP A 67 3.87 -5.52 -19.13
CA TRP A 67 3.84 -4.15 -18.60
C TRP A 67 2.88 -3.97 -17.40
N LEU A 68 1.73 -4.63 -17.43
CA LEU A 68 0.74 -4.56 -16.35
C LEU A 68 1.25 -5.14 -15.01
N LEU A 69 2.26 -6.01 -15.06
CA LEU A 69 2.89 -6.64 -13.90
C LEU A 69 4.16 -5.89 -13.44
N ARG A 70 4.47 -4.74 -14.05
CA ARG A 70 5.63 -3.93 -13.68
C ARG A 70 5.28 -2.92 -12.58
N ILE A 71 6.33 -2.34 -12.01
CA ILE A 71 6.24 -1.11 -11.22
C ILE A 71 6.12 0.05 -12.22
N PRO A 72 5.20 1.02 -11.99
CA PRO A 72 4.35 1.18 -10.81
C PRO A 72 3.00 0.44 -10.82
N GLN A 73 2.62 -0.20 -11.94
CA GLN A 73 1.27 -0.71 -12.22
C GLN A 73 0.75 -1.70 -11.17
N VAL A 74 1.62 -2.50 -10.55
CA VAL A 74 1.23 -3.51 -9.55
C VAL A 74 0.85 -2.91 -8.18
N TYR A 75 1.37 -1.73 -7.83
CA TYR A 75 1.31 -1.23 -6.45
C TYR A 75 -0.06 -0.62 -6.12
N VAL A 76 -0.65 0.13 -7.05
CA VAL A 76 -1.99 0.69 -6.84
C VAL A 76 -3.04 -0.42 -6.70
N PRO A 77 -3.14 -1.40 -7.62
CA PRO A 77 -4.08 -2.50 -7.47
C PRO A 77 -3.83 -3.33 -6.21
N ALA A 78 -2.58 -3.62 -5.85
CA ALA A 78 -2.27 -4.34 -4.61
C ALA A 78 -2.78 -3.57 -3.38
N SER A 79 -2.56 -2.26 -3.32
CA SER A 79 -3.07 -1.41 -2.24
C SER A 79 -4.59 -1.37 -2.21
N VAL A 80 -5.24 -1.22 -3.37
CA VAL A 80 -6.71 -1.22 -3.48
C VAL A 80 -7.30 -2.55 -3.02
N VAL A 81 -6.72 -3.68 -3.44
CA VAL A 81 -7.18 -5.01 -3.04
C VAL A 81 -7.01 -5.19 -1.54
N PHE A 82 -5.83 -4.86 -1.00
CA PHE A 82 -5.57 -5.00 0.43
C PHE A 82 -6.54 -4.17 1.27
N TRP A 83 -6.63 -2.85 1.01
CA TRP A 83 -7.48 -1.97 1.79
C TRP A 83 -8.97 -2.24 1.55
N GLY A 84 -9.37 -2.60 0.32
CA GLY A 84 -10.73 -3.02 0.02
C GLY A 84 -11.15 -4.26 0.82
N LEU A 85 -10.25 -5.25 0.95
CA LEU A 85 -10.49 -6.43 1.80
C LEU A 85 -10.57 -6.06 3.28
N VAL A 86 -9.65 -5.21 3.78
CA VAL A 86 -9.71 -4.70 5.16
C VAL A 86 -11.03 -3.98 5.42
N GLY A 87 -11.42 -3.03 4.56
CA GLY A 87 -12.67 -2.30 4.68
C GLY A 87 -13.90 -3.19 4.65
N THR A 88 -13.87 -4.22 3.80
CA THR A 88 -14.94 -5.24 3.71
C THR A 88 -15.05 -6.05 5.00
N LEU A 89 -13.94 -6.56 5.52
CA LEU A 89 -13.89 -7.32 6.77
C LEU A 89 -14.37 -6.48 7.95
N LEU A 90 -13.84 -5.26 8.08
CA LEU A 90 -14.25 -4.33 9.13
C LEU A 90 -15.75 -4.01 9.05
N ALA A 91 -16.27 -3.74 7.86
CA ALA A 91 -17.69 -3.46 7.65
C ALA A 91 -18.61 -4.65 7.98
N TRP A 92 -18.10 -5.88 7.92
CA TRP A 92 -18.84 -7.08 8.31
C TRP A 92 -18.87 -7.29 9.82
N PHE A 93 -17.75 -7.12 10.50
CA PHE A 93 -17.60 -7.53 11.90
C PHE A 93 -17.69 -6.40 12.92
N MET A 94 -17.56 -5.14 12.50
CA MET A 94 -17.39 -4.02 13.43
C MET A 94 -18.44 -2.92 13.25
N LYS A 95 -18.74 -2.21 14.35
CA LYS A 95 -19.63 -1.04 14.32
C LYS A 95 -18.92 0.13 13.63
N PRO A 96 -19.60 0.93 12.79
CA PRO A 96 -18.99 2.04 12.05
C PRO A 96 -18.20 3.03 12.92
N LYS A 97 -18.67 3.33 14.14
CA LYS A 97 -17.97 4.21 15.08
C LYS A 97 -16.60 3.66 15.48
N ILE A 98 -16.49 2.35 15.68
CA ILE A 98 -15.23 1.69 16.06
C ILE A 98 -14.27 1.72 14.87
N ILE A 99 -14.76 1.45 13.66
CA ILE A 99 -13.97 1.52 12.42
C ILE A 99 -13.38 2.92 12.23
N ALA A 100 -14.20 3.96 12.43
CA ALA A 100 -13.74 5.35 12.33
C ALA A 100 -12.63 5.67 13.34
N TRP A 101 -12.75 5.19 14.58
CA TRP A 101 -11.70 5.34 15.60
C TRP A 101 -10.41 4.61 15.19
N ILE A 102 -10.49 3.36 14.75
CA ILE A 102 -9.32 2.58 14.33
C ILE A 102 -8.62 3.25 13.15
N ALA A 103 -9.38 3.66 12.13
CA ALA A 103 -8.83 4.35 10.97
C ALA A 103 -8.18 5.69 11.36
N GLY A 104 -8.84 6.47 12.22
CA GLY A 104 -8.29 7.75 12.72
C GLY A 104 -6.99 7.57 13.50
N VAL A 105 -6.94 6.60 14.42
CA VAL A 105 -5.72 6.28 15.19
C VAL A 105 -4.62 5.78 14.26
N TYR A 106 -4.92 4.90 13.32
CA TYR A 106 -3.96 4.41 12.34
C TYR A 106 -3.33 5.56 11.56
N VAL A 107 -4.15 6.44 10.99
CA VAL A 107 -3.67 7.61 10.22
C VAL A 107 -2.84 8.54 11.10
N ALA A 108 -3.30 8.85 12.31
CA ALA A 108 -2.58 9.74 13.23
C ALA A 108 -1.20 9.16 13.60
N LEU A 109 -1.13 7.87 13.93
CA LEU A 109 0.14 7.20 14.27
C LEU A 109 1.08 7.13 13.07
N SER A 110 0.59 6.76 11.89
CA SER A 110 1.43 6.68 10.69
C SER A 110 1.94 8.05 10.26
N ILE A 111 1.13 9.12 10.34
CA ILE A 111 1.59 10.49 10.06
C ILE A 111 2.60 10.94 11.11
N SER A 112 2.32 10.70 12.40
CA SER A 112 3.24 11.11 13.48
C SER A 112 4.59 10.42 13.34
N LEU A 113 4.59 9.10 13.12
CA LEU A 113 5.81 8.32 12.89
C LEU A 113 6.53 8.79 11.63
N TYR A 114 5.79 9.10 10.56
CA TYR A 114 6.35 9.63 9.33
C TYR A 114 7.06 10.97 9.56
N LEU A 115 6.42 11.90 10.27
CA LEU A 115 7.02 13.20 10.59
C LEU A 115 8.29 13.04 11.43
N ILE A 116 8.30 12.09 12.37
CA ILE A 116 9.50 11.79 13.17
C ILE A 116 10.63 11.26 12.28
N VAL A 117 10.35 10.25 11.44
CA VAL A 117 11.36 9.67 10.53
C VAL A 117 11.91 10.72 9.56
N PHE A 118 11.05 11.59 9.03
CA PHE A 118 11.42 12.54 8.00
C PHE A 118 12.14 13.79 8.55
N PHE A 119 11.68 14.34 9.68
CA PHE A 119 12.22 15.58 10.24
C PHE A 119 13.27 15.35 11.33
N TRP A 120 13.37 14.14 11.89
CA TRP A 120 14.26 13.85 13.02
C TRP A 120 14.93 12.48 12.90
N PRO A 121 15.70 12.24 11.83
CA PRO A 121 16.30 10.93 11.57
C PRO A 121 17.29 10.48 12.65
N GLU A 122 17.88 11.41 13.44
CA GLU A 122 18.83 11.06 14.49
C GLU A 122 18.21 10.34 15.70
N ILE A 123 16.88 10.37 15.87
CA ILE A 123 16.20 9.66 16.97
C ILE A 123 16.16 8.14 16.74
N LEU A 124 16.34 7.68 15.50
CA LEU A 124 16.16 6.28 15.11
C LEU A 124 17.48 5.53 14.82
N MET A 125 18.64 6.19 14.98
CA MET A 125 19.98 5.62 14.84
C MET A 125 20.64 5.39 16.20
#